data_AF-A0A8B3CTT8-F1
#
_entry.id   AF-A0A8B3CTT8-F1
#
_cell.length_a   1.000
_cell.length_b   1.000
_cell.length_c   1.000
_cell.angle_alpha   90.00
_cell.angle_beta   90.00
_cell.angle_gamma   90.00
#
_symmetry.space_group_name_H-M   'P 1'
#
loop_
_entity.id
_entity.type
_entity.pdbx_description
1 polymer ?
#
loop_
_entity_poly.entity_id
_entity_poly.type
_entity_poly.pdbx_seq_one_letter_code
_entity_poly.pdbx_strand_id
1 'polypeptide(L)'
;MIRIRITCKEELYSSLESEGHSPTSLGKKGENLLCSAVSVLVQTLYLHLLQTGNAKPAEIRDGYLRFEVLPKDNVLIHNSFELVLSGLKNLKNQYPKEMELIGVPEDGT
;
A
#
# COMPACT_ATOMS: atom_id res chain seq x y z
N MET A 1 -7.41 5.91 11.75
CA MET A 1 -6.92 4.54 11.48
C MET A 1 -6.70 4.38 10.00
N ILE A 2 -5.50 3.97 9.65
CA ILE A 2 -5.06 3.65 8.29
C ILE A 2 -5.45 2.21 7.97
N ARG A 3 -6.02 1.96 6.79
CA ARG A 3 -6.22 0.60 6.30
C ARG A 3 -5.55 0.40 4.96
N ILE A 4 -4.84 -0.70 4.82
CA ILE A 4 -4.23 -1.12 3.56
C ILE A 4 -4.75 -2.51 3.23
N ARG A 5 -5.44 -2.63 2.10
CA ARG A 5 -5.95 -3.89 1.59
C ARG A 5 -5.15 -4.29 0.37
N ILE A 6 -4.56 -5.47 0.43
CA ILE A 6 -3.90 -6.12 -0.70
C ILE A 6 -4.80 -7.26 -1.15
N THR A 7 -4.94 -7.42 -2.46
CA THR A 7 -5.73 -8.52 -3.05
C THR A 7 -4.84 -9.34 -3.96
N CYS A 8 -4.84 -10.66 -3.76
CA CYS A 8 -4.17 -11.60 -4.65
C CYS A 8 -5.21 -12.41 -5.46
N LYS A 9 -4.86 -12.76 -6.70
CA LYS A 9 -5.60 -13.69 -7.55
C LYS A 9 -4.61 -14.75 -8.01
N GLU A 10 -4.91 -16.02 -7.77
CA GLU A 10 -4.01 -17.13 -8.15
C GLU A 10 -2.58 -16.90 -7.65
N GLU A 11 -2.44 -16.50 -6.37
CA GLU A 11 -1.16 -16.18 -5.70
C GLU A 11 -0.43 -14.94 -6.23
N LEU A 12 -0.97 -14.26 -7.24
CA LEU A 12 -0.40 -13.04 -7.81
C LEU A 12 -1.08 -11.78 -7.24
N TYR A 13 -0.28 -10.77 -6.92
CA TYR A 13 -0.77 -9.45 -6.53
C TYR A 13 -1.65 -8.83 -7.64
N SER A 14 -2.86 -8.43 -7.28
CA SER A 14 -3.88 -7.96 -8.24
C SER A 14 -4.34 -6.53 -7.99
N SER A 15 -4.35 -6.05 -6.74
CA SER A 15 -4.63 -4.66 -6.40
C SER A 15 -4.14 -4.28 -5.01
N LEU A 16 -3.96 -2.99 -4.80
CA LEU A 16 -3.79 -2.38 -3.48
C LEU A 16 -4.78 -1.23 -3.32
N GLU A 17 -5.39 -1.16 -2.15
CA GLU A 17 -6.22 -0.05 -1.69
C GLU A 17 -5.68 0.47 -0.36
N SER A 18 -5.63 1.80 -0.22
CA SER A 18 -5.08 2.51 0.92
C SER A 18 -6.05 3.61 1.32
N GLU A 19 -6.52 3.61 2.57
CA GLU A 19 -7.44 4.61 3.10
C GLU A 19 -7.07 5.12 4.50
N GLY A 20 -7.48 6.35 4.82
CA GLY A 20 -7.39 6.89 6.19
C GLY A 20 -6.10 7.64 6.53
N HIS A 21 -5.29 8.00 5.54
CA HIS A 21 -4.02 8.72 5.71
C HIS A 21 -4.14 10.26 5.74
N SER A 22 -5.35 10.82 5.76
CA SER A 22 -5.58 12.28 5.84
C SER A 22 -6.89 12.69 6.53
N PRO A 23 -7.24 12.23 7.75
CA PRO A 23 -8.38 12.85 8.43
C PRO A 23 -8.00 14.25 8.90
N THR A 24 -8.79 15.24 8.49
CA THR A 24 -8.73 16.63 8.99
C THR A 24 -8.90 16.73 10.52
N SER A 25 -9.38 15.66 11.17
CA SER A 25 -9.64 15.56 12.61
C SER A 25 -8.49 14.98 13.46
N LEU A 26 -7.38 14.52 12.86
CA LEU A 26 -6.31 13.79 13.58
C LEU A 26 -5.05 14.62 13.92
N GLY A 27 -5.14 15.96 13.93
CA GLY A 27 -4.03 16.83 14.36
C GLY A 27 -3.37 17.60 13.21
N LYS A 28 -2.35 18.42 13.53
CA LYS A 28 -1.75 19.34 12.56
C LYS A 28 -0.91 18.57 11.52
N LYS A 29 -0.93 19.07 10.29
CA LYS A 29 -0.07 18.62 9.18
C LYS A 29 1.41 18.63 9.64
N GLY A 30 2.04 17.46 9.73
CA GLY A 30 3.43 17.30 10.20
C GLY A 30 3.61 16.58 11.54
N GLU A 31 2.56 16.30 12.30
CA GLU A 31 2.65 15.52 13.55
C GLU A 31 2.57 14.00 13.31
N ASN A 32 2.07 13.56 12.14
CA ASN A 32 1.79 12.15 11.85
C ASN A 32 2.82 11.55 10.86
N LEU A 33 4.03 11.27 11.37
CA LEU A 33 5.10 10.61 10.61
C LEU A 33 4.65 9.28 9.98
N LEU A 34 3.71 8.58 10.62
CA LEU A 34 3.12 7.35 10.11
C LEU A 34 2.34 7.56 8.81
N CYS A 35 1.46 8.56 8.74
CA CYS A 35 0.71 8.85 7.50
C CYS A 35 1.66 9.15 6.36
N SER A 36 2.66 10.01 6.59
CA SER A 36 3.68 10.33 5.57
C SER A 36 4.45 9.09 5.12
N ALA A 37 4.89 8.24 6.05
CA ALA A 37 5.63 7.02 5.73
C ALA A 37 4.78 6.06 4.89
N VAL A 38 3.52 5.84 5.27
CA VAL A 38 2.62 4.98 4.51
C VAL A 38 2.31 5.55 3.13
N SER A 39 2.03 6.86 3.04
CA SER A 39 1.79 7.53 1.77
C SER A 39 2.98 7.39 0.82
N VAL A 40 4.21 7.58 1.31
CA VAL A 40 5.42 7.42 0.50
C VAL A 40 5.57 5.98 0.02
N LEU A 41 5.38 4.97 0.89
CA LEU A 41 5.50 3.56 0.50
C LEU A 41 4.48 3.18 -0.59
N VAL A 42 3.21 3.48 -0.36
CA VAL A 42 2.12 3.13 -1.27
C VAL A 42 2.23 3.90 -2.59
N GLN A 43 2.53 5.20 -2.53
CA GLN A 43 2.67 6.02 -3.73
C GLN A 43 3.90 5.64 -4.55
N THR A 44 5.00 5.24 -3.92
CA THR A 44 6.20 4.75 -4.61
C THR A 44 5.90 3.45 -5.35
N LEU A 45 5.21 2.50 -4.70
CA LEU A 45 4.79 1.24 -5.35
C LEU A 45 3.93 1.53 -6.58
N TYR A 46 2.90 2.36 -6.42
CA TYR A 46 2.00 2.73 -7.51
C TYR A 46 2.75 3.36 -8.68
N LEU A 47 3.57 4.39 -8.42
CA LEU A 47 4.28 5.11 -9.48
C LEU A 47 5.30 4.21 -10.20
N HIS A 48 5.99 3.34 -9.46
CA HIS A 48 6.93 2.38 -10.04
C HIS A 48 6.22 1.40 -10.98
N LEU A 49 5.10 0.81 -10.55
CA LEU A 49 4.32 -0.12 -11.36
C LEU A 49 3.66 0.58 -12.56
N LEU A 50 3.21 1.82 -12.40
CA LEU A 50 2.64 2.61 -13.50
C LEU A 50 3.69 2.91 -14.57
N GLN A 51 4.88 3.38 -14.18
CA GLN A 51 5.97 3.72 -15.10
C GLN A 51 6.49 2.51 -15.86
N THR A 52 6.45 1.33 -15.24
CA THR A 52 6.85 0.06 -15.89
C THR A 52 5.71 -0.59 -16.68
N GLY A 53 4.52 0.02 -16.74
CA GLY A 53 3.37 -0.50 -17.48
C GLY A 53 2.68 -1.70 -16.83
N ASN A 54 2.92 -1.91 -15.53
CA ASN A 54 2.41 -2.99 -14.68
C ASN A 54 1.22 -2.57 -13.79
N ALA A 55 0.71 -1.35 -13.92
CA ALA A 55 -0.50 -0.89 -13.22
C ALA A 55 -1.43 -0.08 -14.12
N LYS A 56 -2.73 -0.12 -13.80
CA LYS A 56 -3.72 0.82 -14.35
C LYS A 56 -3.61 2.18 -13.64
N PRO A 57 -4.13 3.28 -14.22
CA PRO A 57 -4.29 4.53 -13.51
C PRO A 57 -5.04 4.33 -12.18
N ALA A 58 -4.58 4.99 -11.11
CA ALA A 58 -5.19 4.87 -9.80
C ALA A 58 -6.46 5.71 -9.68
N GLU A 59 -7.39 5.26 -8.83
CA GLU A 59 -8.40 6.13 -8.23
C GLU A 59 -7.76 6.87 -7.05
N ILE A 60 -7.78 8.20 -7.09
CA ILE A 60 -7.20 9.05 -6.04
C ILE A 60 -8.26 10.07 -5.61
N ARG A 61 -8.53 10.11 -4.30
CA ARG A 61 -9.40 11.09 -3.65
C ARG A 61 -8.91 11.33 -2.22
N ASP A 62 -9.57 12.23 -1.48
CA ASP A 62 -9.10 12.65 -0.16
C ASP A 62 -8.89 11.46 0.80
N GLY A 63 -7.63 11.25 1.21
CA GLY A 63 -7.22 10.14 2.06
C GLY A 63 -7.36 8.74 1.46
N TYR A 64 -7.52 8.60 0.14
CA TYR A 64 -7.75 7.31 -0.54
C TYR A 64 -6.91 7.16 -1.82
N LEU A 65 -6.31 5.98 -1.98
CA LEU A 65 -5.62 5.57 -3.20
C LEU A 65 -5.92 4.09 -3.49
N ARG A 66 -6.38 3.78 -4.70
CA ARG A 66 -6.54 2.39 -5.19
C ARG A 66 -5.99 2.22 -6.58
N PHE A 67 -5.24 1.15 -6.83
CA PHE A 67 -4.82 0.76 -8.17
C PHE A 67 -4.92 -0.75 -8.40
N GLU A 68 -5.06 -1.12 -9.67
CA GLU A 68 -5.05 -2.50 -10.14
C GLU A 68 -3.73 -2.79 -10.85
N VAL A 69 -3.22 -4.00 -10.64
CA VAL A 69 -2.00 -4.52 -11.25
C VAL A 69 -2.35 -5.21 -12.58
N LEU A 70 -1.46 -5.06 -13.56
CA LEU A 70 -1.50 -5.79 -14.82
C LEU A 70 -0.48 -6.94 -14.74
N PRO A 71 -0.88 -8.21 -14.93
CA PRO A 71 -0.01 -9.38 -14.75
C PRO A 71 0.94 -9.58 -15.94
N LYS A 72 1.81 -8.59 -16.20
CA LYS A 72 2.78 -8.62 -17.32
C LYS A 72 4.15 -9.09 -16.86
N ASP A 73 4.64 -8.57 -15.74
CA ASP A 73 5.94 -8.92 -15.16
C ASP A 73 5.78 -9.34 -13.69
N ASN A 74 5.44 -10.62 -13.50
CA ASN A 74 5.14 -11.16 -12.17
C ASN A 74 6.32 -11.04 -11.19
N VAL A 75 7.57 -11.11 -11.67
CA VAL A 75 8.76 -11.04 -10.81
C VAL A 75 8.96 -9.61 -10.30
N LEU A 76 8.89 -8.62 -11.19
CA LEU A 76 8.99 -7.21 -10.80
C LEU A 76 7.85 -6.81 -9.86
N ILE A 77 6.62 -7.22 -10.19
CA ILE A 77 5.44 -6.96 -9.36
C ILE A 77 5.64 -7.56 -7.97
N HIS A 78 5.97 -8.86 -7.88
CA HIS A 78 6.14 -9.55 -6.61
C HIS A 78 7.22 -8.89 -5.76
N ASN A 79 8.42 -8.67 -6.30
CA ASN A 79 9.51 -8.04 -5.56
C ASN A 79 9.18 -6.61 -5.08
N SER A 80 8.45 -5.85 -5.90
CA SER A 80 8.01 -4.49 -5.53
C SER A 80 7.01 -4.51 -4.38
N PHE A 81 6.05 -5.44 -4.43
CA PHE A 81 5.09 -5.63 -3.35
C PHE A 81 5.76 -6.13 -2.07
N GLU A 82 6.68 -7.10 -2.14
CA GLU A 82 7.41 -7.61 -0.97
C GLU A 82 8.21 -6.51 -0.26
N LEU A 83 8.92 -5.66 -1.03
CA LEU A 83 9.66 -4.52 -0.47
C LEU A 83 8.73 -3.57 0.30
N VAL A 84 7.61 -3.18 -0.32
CA VAL A 84 6.64 -2.25 0.30
C VAL A 84 5.94 -2.91 1.47
N LEU A 85 5.55 -4.17 1.35
CA LEU A 85 4.87 -4.94 2.39
C LEU A 85 5.76 -5.11 3.62
N SER A 86 7.06 -5.35 3.44
CA SER A 86 8.03 -5.35 4.54
C SER A 86 8.03 -4.02 5.30
N GLY A 87 8.05 -2.90 4.58
CA GLY A 87 7.92 -1.56 5.18
C GLY A 87 6.61 -1.38 5.95
N LEU A 88 5.49 -1.80 5.36
CA LEU A 88 4.17 -1.72 6.00
C LEU A 88 4.06 -2.63 7.23
N LYS A 89 4.53 -3.87 7.18
CA LYS A 89 4.57 -4.79 8.34
C LYS A 89 5.38 -4.17 9.49
N ASN A 90 6.52 -3.55 9.19
CA ASN A 90 7.32 -2.83 10.18
C ASN A 90 6.55 -1.66 10.81
N LEU A 91 5.83 -0.86 10.01
CA LEU A 91 4.98 0.21 10.53
C LEU A 91 3.81 -0.34 11.36
N LYS A 92 3.19 -1.46 10.96
CA LYS A 92 2.09 -2.10 11.71
C LYS A 92 2.55 -2.55 13.09
N ASN A 93 3.75 -3.12 13.17
CA ASN A 93 4.32 -3.61 14.41
C ASN A 93 4.63 -2.46 15.38
N GLN A 94 5.07 -1.31 14.87
CA GLN A 94 5.33 -0.11 15.67
C GLN A 94 4.04 0.62 16.08
N TYR A 95 3.02 0.63 15.21
CA TYR A 95 1.77 1.37 15.40
C TYR A 95 0.53 0.47 15.27
N PRO A 96 0.38 -0.57 16.11
CA PRO A 96 -0.61 -1.63 15.89
C PRO A 96 -2.07 -1.19 16.01
N LYS A 97 -2.34 -0.07 16.71
CA LYS A 97 -3.70 0.49 16.86
C LYS A 97 -4.07 1.46 15.74
N GLU A 98 -3.08 1.97 15.01
CA GLU A 98 -3.28 3.02 14.02
C GLU A 98 -3.36 2.49 12.59
N MET A 99 -2.91 1.26 12.37
CA MET A 99 -2.88 0.63 11.05
C MET A 99 -3.49 -0.77 11.05
N GLU A 100 -4.14 -1.10 9.96
CA GLU A 100 -4.65 -2.43 9.64
C GLU A 100 -4.13 -2.88 8.27
N LEU A 101 -3.64 -4.12 8.19
CA LEU A 101 -3.22 -4.76 6.95
C LEU A 101 -4.17 -5.93 6.65
N ILE A 102 -4.79 -5.92 5.48
CA ILE A 102 -5.86 -6.86 5.10
C ILE A 102 -5.45 -7.59 3.82
N GLY A 103 -5.66 -8.91 3.78
CA GLY A 103 -5.42 -9.73 2.59
C GLY A 103 -3.94 -9.92 2.26
N VAL A 104 -3.06 -9.70 3.25
CA VAL A 104 -1.63 -9.98 3.15
C VAL A 104 -1.41 -11.50 3.20
N PRO A 105 -0.65 -12.10 2.27
CA PRO A 105 -0.24 -13.49 2.40
C PRO A 105 0.49 -13.70 3.74
N GLU A 106 0.12 -14.71 4.51
CA GLU A 106 0.93 -15.12 5.66
C GLU A 106 2.33 -15.48 5.14
N ASP A 107 3.37 -15.01 5.84
CA ASP A 107 4.77 -15.16 5.42
C ASP A 107 5.02 -16.60 4.96
N GLY A 108 5.43 -16.77 3.69
CA GLY A 108 5.95 -18.04 3.21
C GLY A 108 7.21 -18.38 3.99
N THR A 109 7.16 -19.46 4.77
CA THR A 109 8.32 -20.14 5.35
C THR A 109 9.25 -20.68 4.27
#